data_AF-A0A4V1EEB1-F1
#
_entry.id   AF-A0A4V1EEB1-F1
#
_cell.length_a   1.000
_cell.length_b   1.000
_cell.length_c   1.000
_cell.angle_alpha   90.00
_cell.angle_beta   90.00
_cell.angle_gamma   90.00
#
_symmetry.space_group_name_H-M   'P 1'
#
loop_
_entity.id
_entity.type
_entity.pdbx_description
1 polymer ?
#
loop_
_entity_poly.entity_id
_entity_poly.type
_entity_poly.pdbx_seq_one_letter_code
_entity_poly.pdbx_strand_id
1 'polypeptide(L)'
;MQLDQPLSEKELDDLDQFLLGERTPEDAMTLDHLHGYMTAIAIGPETIMPAEWIPRIWGDDGQQVPKYKNDKEADRIFNLIMRFYNEVTITFEVAPKEFEPLFVEYEEDGKPLMNAEAWCWGFWEGMELRPGSWDEIWDSEIGALMRPIYLLGADEIEEEELPEVEDPVKAHKLALEIEANLPAIHKFWVPRRKAAVSTVKREEPKVGRNDDCPCGSGKKYKKCCGAGTEA
;
A
#
# COMPACT_ATOMS: atom_id res chain seq x y z
N MET A 1 -6.47 -10.32 -18.96
CA MET A 1 -6.76 -9.85 -17.59
C MET A 1 -7.25 -8.42 -17.72
N GLN A 2 -8.52 -8.15 -17.40
CA GLN A 2 -9.04 -6.79 -17.32
C GLN A 2 -8.76 -6.30 -15.90
N LEU A 3 -7.70 -5.51 -15.76
CA LEU A 3 -7.18 -5.05 -14.46
C LEU A 3 -7.81 -3.73 -13.99
N ASP A 4 -8.59 -3.11 -14.87
CA ASP A 4 -9.15 -1.77 -14.78
C ASP A 4 -10.64 -1.76 -14.38
N GLN A 5 -11.27 -2.94 -14.27
CA GLN A 5 -12.64 -3.06 -13.81
C GLN A 5 -12.69 -3.24 -12.28
N PRO A 6 -13.47 -2.40 -11.57
CA PRO A 6 -13.77 -2.59 -10.14
C PRO A 6 -14.29 -3.99 -9.85
N LEU A 7 -14.13 -4.45 -8.62
CA LEU A 7 -14.74 -5.72 -8.21
C LEU A 7 -16.25 -5.58 -8.11
N SER A 8 -16.98 -6.61 -8.53
CA SER A 8 -18.41 -6.72 -8.21
C SER A 8 -18.60 -7.11 -6.73
N GLU A 9 -19.78 -6.86 -6.16
CA GLU A 9 -20.13 -7.29 -4.79
C GLU A 9 -19.82 -8.78 -4.56
N LYS A 10 -20.20 -9.64 -5.51
CA LYS A 10 -19.91 -11.08 -5.45
C LYS A 10 -18.40 -11.37 -5.44
N GLU A 11 -17.61 -10.60 -6.17
CA GLU A 11 -16.15 -10.78 -6.20
C GLU A 11 -15.50 -10.30 -4.90
N LEU A 12 -16.04 -9.26 -4.27
CA LEU A 12 -15.66 -8.82 -2.92
C LEU A 12 -16.02 -9.90 -1.88
N ASP A 13 -17.25 -10.42 -1.90
CA ASP A 13 -17.68 -11.52 -1.04
C ASP A 13 -16.79 -12.76 -1.19
N ASP A 14 -16.46 -13.12 -2.44
CA ASP A 14 -15.59 -14.25 -2.76
C ASP A 14 -14.15 -14.05 -2.23
N LEU A 15 -13.65 -12.81 -2.22
CA LEU A 15 -12.34 -12.44 -1.67
C LEU A 15 -12.38 -12.47 -0.15
N ASP A 16 -13.38 -11.85 0.47
CA ASP A 16 -13.59 -11.82 1.91
C ASP A 16 -13.67 -13.24 2.52
N GLN A 17 -14.52 -14.09 1.92
CA GLN A 17 -14.61 -15.50 2.33
C GLN A 17 -13.31 -16.28 2.18
N PHE A 18 -12.45 -15.89 1.22
CA PHE A 18 -11.15 -16.51 1.08
C PHE A 18 -10.19 -16.02 2.17
N LEU A 19 -10.12 -14.71 2.42
CA LEU A 19 -9.29 -14.11 3.47
C LEU A 19 -9.62 -14.69 4.85
N LEU A 20 -10.92 -14.86 5.16
CA LEU A 20 -11.40 -15.39 6.45
C LEU A 20 -11.49 -16.94 6.51
N GLY A 21 -11.12 -17.63 5.43
CA GLY A 21 -11.31 -19.08 5.32
C GLY A 21 -10.25 -19.91 6.04
N GLU A 22 -10.58 -21.13 6.45
CA GLU A 22 -9.67 -22.07 7.15
C GLU A 22 -8.37 -22.44 6.39
N ARG A 23 -8.27 -22.07 5.11
CA ARG A 23 -7.09 -22.31 4.27
C ARG A 23 -6.14 -21.14 4.25
N THR A 24 -6.53 -20.03 4.86
CA THR A 24 -5.75 -18.81 4.98
C THR A 24 -5.14 -18.76 6.39
N PRO A 25 -3.91 -18.25 6.55
CA PRO A 25 -3.32 -18.07 7.86
C PRO A 25 -4.21 -17.26 8.82
N GLU A 26 -4.08 -17.52 10.13
CA GLU A 26 -4.85 -16.80 11.15
C GLU A 26 -4.51 -15.30 11.19
N ASP A 27 -3.26 -14.95 10.88
CA ASP A 27 -2.76 -13.57 10.86
C ASP A 27 -2.96 -12.87 9.50
N ALA A 28 -3.78 -13.44 8.61
CA ALA A 28 -4.07 -12.79 7.34
C ALA A 28 -5.01 -11.59 7.50
N MET A 29 -4.82 -10.59 6.66
CA MET A 29 -5.65 -9.38 6.68
C MET A 29 -7.11 -9.71 6.34
N THR A 30 -8.03 -9.10 7.08
CA THR A 30 -9.45 -9.01 6.71
C THR A 30 -9.62 -8.06 5.51
N LEU A 31 -10.80 -8.03 4.88
CA LEU A 31 -11.01 -7.22 3.67
C LEU A 31 -10.86 -5.70 3.92
N ASP A 32 -11.37 -5.19 5.04
CA ASP A 32 -11.24 -3.80 5.50
C ASP A 32 -9.80 -3.45 5.90
N HIS A 33 -9.11 -4.34 6.59
CA HIS A 33 -7.67 -4.23 6.85
C HIS A 33 -6.90 -4.11 5.53
N LEU A 34 -7.09 -5.06 4.60
CA LEU A 34 -6.43 -5.08 3.30
C LEU A 34 -6.68 -3.79 2.52
N HIS A 35 -7.90 -3.24 2.59
CA HIS A 35 -8.24 -1.98 1.94
C HIS A 35 -7.44 -0.80 2.50
N GLY A 36 -7.27 -0.72 3.82
CA GLY A 36 -6.43 0.30 4.46
C GLY A 36 -4.96 0.17 4.07
N TYR A 37 -4.44 -1.06 4.09
CA TYR A 37 -3.07 -1.38 3.67
C TYR A 37 -2.79 -0.96 2.23
N MET A 38 -3.67 -1.34 1.31
CA MET A 38 -3.62 -0.93 -0.09
C MET A 38 -3.71 0.60 -0.24
N THR A 39 -4.50 1.28 0.59
CA THR A 39 -4.64 2.74 0.53
C THR A 39 -3.34 3.44 0.89
N ALA A 40 -2.67 3.06 1.98
CA ALA A 40 -1.37 3.61 2.35
C ALA A 40 -0.32 3.40 1.24
N ILE A 41 -0.29 2.20 0.66
CA ILE A 41 0.59 1.89 -0.49
C ILE A 41 0.22 2.75 -1.70
N ALA A 42 -1.07 2.96 -1.96
CA ALA A 42 -1.56 3.69 -3.13
C ALA A 42 -1.30 5.19 -3.04
N ILE A 43 -1.41 5.82 -1.86
CA ILE A 43 -1.32 7.28 -1.72
C ILE A 43 -0.04 7.77 -1.05
N GLY A 44 0.81 6.86 -0.59
CA GLY A 44 2.00 7.15 0.20
C GLY A 44 3.19 7.72 -0.57
N PRO A 45 4.30 7.97 0.17
CA PRO A 45 5.48 8.70 -0.30
C PRO A 45 6.30 7.97 -1.36
N GLU A 46 6.17 6.65 -1.47
CA GLU A 46 6.98 5.84 -2.38
C GLU A 46 6.12 4.85 -3.15
N THR A 47 6.55 4.50 -4.37
CA THR A 47 5.98 3.35 -5.09
C THR A 47 6.58 2.07 -4.50
N ILE A 48 5.73 1.10 -4.17
CA ILE A 48 6.14 -0.19 -3.60
C ILE A 48 5.73 -1.29 -4.57
N MET A 49 6.64 -2.21 -4.87
CA MET A 49 6.37 -3.27 -5.84
C MET A 49 5.42 -4.32 -5.23
N PRO A 50 4.48 -4.90 -6.01
CA PRO A 50 3.59 -5.97 -5.53
C PRO A 50 4.30 -7.14 -4.83
N ALA A 51 5.50 -7.49 -5.29
CA ALA A 51 6.30 -8.55 -4.68
C ALA A 51 6.75 -8.23 -3.23
N GLU A 52 6.75 -6.97 -2.81
CA GLU A 52 7.12 -6.55 -1.45
C GLU A 52 5.93 -6.58 -0.49
N TRP A 53 4.72 -6.23 -0.96
CA TRP A 53 3.56 -6.04 -0.09
C TRP A 53 2.54 -7.19 -0.15
N ILE A 54 2.41 -7.90 -1.28
CA ILE A 54 1.46 -9.02 -1.38
C ILE A 54 1.75 -10.15 -0.38
N PRO A 55 3.02 -10.56 -0.13
CA PRO A 55 3.27 -11.61 0.85
C PRO A 55 2.78 -11.25 2.26
N ARG A 56 2.77 -9.95 2.62
CA ARG A 56 2.34 -9.49 3.94
C ARG A 56 0.84 -9.55 4.18
N ILE A 57 0.03 -9.68 3.12
CA ILE A 57 -1.42 -9.91 3.26
C ILE A 57 -1.71 -11.16 4.09
N TRP A 58 -0.82 -12.15 4.03
CA TRP A 58 -1.01 -13.45 4.63
C TRP A 58 -0.35 -13.59 6.01
N GLY A 59 0.31 -12.53 6.50
CA GLY A 59 1.06 -12.50 7.74
C GLY A 59 2.19 -11.48 7.71
N ASP A 60 2.44 -10.83 8.84
CA ASP A 60 3.41 -9.75 9.06
C ASP A 60 4.83 -10.06 8.53
N ASP A 61 5.30 -11.30 8.67
CA ASP A 61 6.62 -11.77 8.27
C ASP A 61 6.80 -12.00 6.76
N GLY A 62 5.70 -11.98 6.00
CA GLY A 62 5.67 -12.21 4.55
C GLY A 62 6.11 -13.61 4.10
N GLN A 63 6.19 -14.58 5.02
CA GLN A 63 6.56 -15.98 4.75
C GLN A 63 5.35 -16.89 4.66
N GLN A 64 4.25 -16.49 5.29
CA GLN A 64 3.00 -17.23 5.28
C GLN A 64 2.33 -17.16 3.91
N VAL A 65 1.64 -18.24 3.52
CA VAL A 65 0.87 -18.32 2.27
C VAL A 65 -0.39 -19.17 2.47
N PRO A 66 -1.51 -18.81 1.84
CA PRO A 66 -2.73 -19.59 1.93
C PRO A 66 -2.64 -20.88 1.11
N LYS A 67 -3.45 -21.87 1.49
CA LYS A 67 -3.56 -23.17 0.83
C LYS A 67 -4.60 -23.13 -0.29
N TYR A 68 -4.12 -23.02 -1.52
CA TYR A 68 -4.98 -23.07 -2.71
C TYR A 68 -5.40 -24.50 -3.07
N LYS A 69 -6.60 -24.66 -3.62
CA LYS A 69 -7.10 -25.92 -4.22
C LYS A 69 -6.26 -26.31 -5.44
N ASN A 70 -5.83 -25.32 -6.21
CA ASN A 70 -5.05 -25.45 -7.44
C ASN A 70 -4.57 -24.07 -7.91
N ASP A 71 -3.69 -24.05 -8.90
CA ASP A 71 -3.11 -22.83 -9.48
C ASP A 71 -4.17 -21.86 -10.02
N LYS A 72 -5.33 -22.35 -10.51
CA LYS A 72 -6.40 -21.46 -10.99
C LYS A 72 -7.07 -20.69 -9.87
N GLU A 73 -7.19 -21.27 -8.67
CA GLU A 73 -7.70 -20.53 -7.50
C GLU A 73 -6.67 -19.48 -7.07
N ALA A 74 -5.37 -19.82 -7.08
CA ALA A 74 -4.30 -18.88 -6.78
C ALA A 74 -4.30 -17.69 -7.74
N ASP A 75 -4.33 -17.93 -9.05
CA ASP A 75 -4.41 -16.89 -10.08
C ASP A 75 -5.67 -16.03 -9.90
N ARG A 76 -6.81 -16.64 -9.57
CA ARG A 76 -8.07 -15.93 -9.35
C ARG A 76 -7.96 -14.98 -8.16
N ILE A 77 -7.48 -15.45 -7.00
CA ILE A 77 -7.34 -14.63 -5.79
C ILE A 77 -6.33 -13.50 -6.01
N PHE A 78 -5.18 -13.78 -6.63
CA PHE A 78 -4.22 -12.77 -7.01
C PHE A 78 -4.84 -11.68 -7.90
N ASN A 79 -5.64 -12.08 -8.89
CA ASN A 79 -6.32 -11.12 -9.77
C ASN A 79 -7.37 -10.26 -9.06
N LEU A 80 -8.08 -10.82 -8.07
CA LEU A 80 -9.01 -10.05 -7.23
C LEU A 80 -8.26 -9.01 -6.41
N ILE A 81 -7.18 -9.42 -5.72
CA ILE A 81 -6.32 -8.51 -4.93
C ILE A 81 -5.77 -7.38 -5.80
N MET A 82 -5.24 -7.69 -6.99
CA MET A 82 -4.69 -6.67 -7.87
C MET A 82 -5.74 -5.72 -8.45
N ARG A 83 -6.95 -6.22 -8.78
CA ARG A 83 -8.06 -5.35 -9.21
C ARG A 83 -8.54 -4.45 -8.07
N PHE A 84 -8.61 -4.97 -6.86
CA PHE A 84 -8.98 -4.20 -5.67
C PHE A 84 -7.97 -3.08 -5.39
N TYR A 85 -6.66 -3.39 -5.45
CA TYR A 85 -5.62 -2.37 -5.38
C TYR A 85 -5.73 -1.32 -6.50
N ASN A 86 -5.97 -1.77 -7.73
CA ASN A 86 -6.10 -0.85 -8.87
C ASN A 86 -7.31 0.09 -8.72
N GLU A 87 -8.42 -0.39 -8.19
CA GLU A 87 -9.61 0.41 -7.88
C GLU A 87 -9.26 1.57 -6.94
N VAL A 88 -8.52 1.31 -5.86
CA VAL A 88 -8.01 2.34 -4.95
C VAL A 88 -7.16 3.36 -5.73
N THR A 89 -6.17 2.89 -6.51
CA THR A 89 -5.27 3.79 -7.26
C THR A 89 -6.00 4.66 -8.28
N ILE A 90 -6.93 4.08 -9.04
CA ILE A 90 -7.70 4.77 -10.08
C ILE A 90 -8.63 5.80 -9.44
N THR A 91 -9.27 5.46 -8.32
CA THR A 91 -10.16 6.37 -7.62
C THR A 91 -9.40 7.62 -7.14
N PHE A 92 -8.23 7.44 -6.52
CA PHE A 92 -7.39 8.58 -6.12
C PHE A 92 -6.84 9.38 -7.31
N GLU A 93 -6.56 8.74 -8.45
CA GLU A 93 -6.09 9.42 -9.66
C GLU A 93 -7.19 10.26 -10.34
N VAL A 94 -8.41 9.73 -10.42
CA VAL A 94 -9.51 10.31 -11.20
C VAL A 94 -10.43 11.19 -10.36
N ALA A 95 -10.83 10.71 -9.19
CA ALA A 95 -11.86 11.33 -8.36
C ALA A 95 -11.59 11.08 -6.86
N PRO A 96 -10.50 11.63 -6.30
CA PRO A 96 -10.08 11.32 -4.93
C PRO A 96 -11.13 11.70 -3.86
N LYS A 97 -12.05 12.61 -4.17
CA LYS A 97 -13.14 13.01 -3.27
C LYS A 97 -14.31 12.02 -3.22
N GLU A 98 -14.37 11.08 -4.15
CA GLU A 98 -15.37 10.01 -4.22
C GLU A 98 -14.80 8.69 -3.66
N PHE A 99 -13.60 8.73 -3.04
CA PHE A 99 -13.03 7.56 -2.39
C PHE A 99 -13.74 7.29 -1.07
N GLU A 100 -14.32 6.10 -0.95
CA GLU A 100 -14.99 5.62 0.26
C GLU A 100 -14.13 4.54 0.92
N PRO A 101 -13.56 4.80 2.11
CA PRO A 101 -12.89 3.77 2.90
C PRO A 101 -13.87 2.65 3.29
N LEU A 102 -13.47 1.39 3.07
CA LEU A 102 -14.18 0.22 3.55
C LEU A 102 -14.09 0.11 5.09
N PHE A 103 -14.96 0.81 5.80
CA PHE A 103 -15.16 0.72 7.24
C PHE A 103 -16.27 -0.26 7.59
N VAL A 104 -16.21 -0.83 8.79
CA VAL A 104 -17.27 -1.71 9.30
C VAL A 104 -18.36 -0.88 9.93
N GLU A 105 -19.59 -0.98 9.42
CA GLU A 105 -20.76 -0.37 10.04
C GLU A 105 -21.34 -1.28 11.13
N TYR A 106 -21.71 -0.69 12.26
CA TYR A 106 -22.39 -1.38 13.35
C TYR A 106 -23.38 -0.45 14.05
N GLU A 107 -24.23 -1.00 14.93
CA GLU A 107 -25.23 -0.24 15.68
C GLU A 107 -24.86 -0.18 17.17
N GLU A 108 -24.83 1.03 17.73
CA GLU A 108 -24.66 1.27 19.18
C GLU A 108 -25.81 2.17 19.65
N ASP A 109 -26.59 1.74 20.64
CA ASP A 109 -27.77 2.46 21.15
C ASP A 109 -28.76 2.92 20.05
N GLY A 110 -28.96 2.11 19.01
CA GLY A 110 -29.86 2.42 17.90
C GLY A 110 -29.32 3.46 16.91
N LYS A 111 -28.02 3.78 16.99
CA LYS A 111 -27.35 4.69 16.05
C LYS A 111 -26.33 3.91 15.21
N PRO A 112 -26.34 4.07 13.87
CA PRO A 112 -25.29 3.52 13.03
C PRO A 112 -23.98 4.26 13.30
N LEU A 113 -22.92 3.51 13.57
CA LEU A 113 -21.55 3.98 13.75
C LEU A 113 -20.63 3.25 12.77
N MET A 114 -19.46 3.84 12.53
CA MET A 114 -18.41 3.28 11.69
C MET A 114 -17.21 2.91 12.56
N ASN A 115 -16.73 1.69 12.44
CA ASN A 115 -15.46 1.23 12.98
C ASN A 115 -14.41 1.24 11.87
N ALA A 116 -13.37 2.06 12.07
CA ALA A 116 -12.25 2.21 11.16
C ALA A 116 -10.95 1.59 11.69
N GLU A 117 -10.97 0.88 12.82
CA GLU A 117 -9.79 0.34 13.52
C GLU A 117 -8.98 -0.60 12.62
N ALA A 118 -9.59 -1.67 12.11
CA ALA A 118 -8.90 -2.62 11.23
C ALA A 118 -8.37 -1.95 9.95
N TRP A 119 -9.14 -1.03 9.38
CA TRP A 119 -8.71 -0.23 8.22
C TRP A 119 -7.50 0.64 8.56
N CYS A 120 -7.50 1.33 9.71
CA CYS A 120 -6.40 2.18 10.14
C CYS A 120 -5.16 1.38 10.48
N TRP A 121 -5.33 0.21 11.09
CA TRP A 121 -4.24 -0.71 11.34
C TRP A 121 -3.59 -1.16 10.03
N GLY A 122 -4.38 -1.54 9.03
CA GLY A 122 -3.85 -1.84 7.70
C GLY A 122 -3.13 -0.65 7.07
N PHE A 123 -3.71 0.56 7.17
CA PHE A 123 -3.03 1.77 6.70
C PHE A 123 -1.68 1.96 7.39
N TRP A 124 -1.63 1.78 8.72
CA TRP A 124 -0.41 1.87 9.52
C TRP A 124 0.64 0.84 9.11
N GLU A 125 0.27 -0.42 8.93
CA GLU A 125 1.18 -1.45 8.40
C GLU A 125 1.71 -1.10 6.99
N GLY A 126 0.88 -0.45 6.17
CA GLY A 126 1.29 0.06 4.87
C GLY A 126 2.30 1.21 4.97
N MET A 127 2.20 2.02 6.03
CA MET A 127 3.22 3.04 6.35
C MET A 127 4.55 2.40 6.76
N GLU A 128 4.50 1.33 7.55
CA GLU A 128 5.66 0.57 8.05
C GLU A 128 6.44 -0.18 6.96
N LEU A 129 5.90 -0.29 5.74
CA LEU A 129 6.70 -0.70 4.58
C LEU A 129 7.81 0.30 4.22
N ARG A 130 7.66 1.57 4.64
CA ARG A 130 8.61 2.66 4.40
C ARG A 130 8.79 3.53 5.65
N PRO A 131 9.38 2.98 6.73
CA PRO A 131 9.59 3.73 7.97
C PRO A 131 10.41 5.00 7.70
N GLY A 132 10.04 6.11 8.34
CA GLY A 132 10.68 7.42 8.17
C GLY A 132 10.37 8.13 6.84
N SER A 133 9.79 7.45 5.84
CA SER A 133 9.41 8.12 4.58
C SER A 133 8.16 8.99 4.75
N TRP A 134 7.40 8.78 5.81
CA TRP A 134 6.21 9.53 6.16
C TRP A 134 6.49 10.76 7.03
N ASP A 135 7.70 10.91 7.58
CA ASP A 135 8.06 12.02 8.50
C ASP A 135 7.72 13.40 7.91
N GLU A 136 7.90 13.58 6.60
CA GLU A 136 7.63 14.85 5.92
C GLU A 136 6.16 15.30 6.06
N ILE A 137 5.17 14.38 6.07
CA ILE A 137 3.77 14.79 6.25
C ILE A 137 3.49 15.20 7.70
N TRP A 138 4.11 14.53 8.67
CA TRP A 138 3.96 14.83 10.10
C TRP A 138 4.51 16.20 10.46
N ASP A 139 5.64 16.59 9.87
CA ASP A 139 6.27 17.90 10.05
C ASP A 139 5.60 19.02 9.23
N SER A 140 4.60 18.69 8.41
CA SER A 140 3.94 19.65 7.52
C SER A 140 2.73 20.36 8.15
N GLU A 141 2.24 21.38 7.47
CA GLU A 141 1.00 22.08 7.81
C GLU A 141 -0.26 21.20 7.82
N ILE A 142 -0.20 20.00 7.23
CA ILE A 142 -1.30 19.02 7.22
C ILE A 142 -1.05 17.80 8.10
N GLY A 143 0.01 17.79 8.93
CA GLY A 143 0.34 16.65 9.80
C GLY A 143 -0.81 16.23 10.71
N ALA A 144 -1.63 17.20 11.16
CA ALA A 144 -2.82 16.93 11.96
C ALA A 144 -3.87 16.05 11.24
N LEU A 145 -3.88 16.00 9.90
CA LEU A 145 -4.80 15.14 9.13
C LEU A 145 -4.48 13.65 9.29
N MET A 146 -3.25 13.31 9.67
CA MET A 146 -2.81 11.94 9.91
C MET A 146 -3.17 11.45 11.32
N ARG A 147 -3.54 12.35 12.25
CA ARG A 147 -3.82 12.00 13.66
C ARG A 147 -4.90 10.92 13.81
N PRO A 148 -6.05 10.94 13.11
CA PRO A 148 -7.04 9.88 13.23
C PRO A 148 -6.51 8.48 12.85
N ILE A 149 -5.65 8.41 11.82
CA ILE A 149 -5.01 7.15 11.39
C ILE A 149 -4.03 6.67 12.46
N TYR A 150 -3.24 7.58 13.05
CA TYR A 150 -2.37 7.25 14.18
C TYR A 150 -3.16 6.71 15.37
N LEU A 151 -4.21 7.43 15.79
CA LEU A 151 -5.00 7.05 16.96
C LEU A 151 -5.64 5.66 16.82
N LEU A 152 -6.19 5.35 15.65
CA LEU A 152 -6.94 4.11 15.42
C LEU A 152 -6.09 2.95 14.89
N GLY A 153 -4.86 3.21 14.45
CA GLY A 153 -4.06 2.22 13.72
C GLY A 153 -2.67 1.95 14.27
N ALA A 154 -2.10 2.84 15.09
CA ALA A 154 -0.78 2.61 15.67
C ALA A 154 -0.81 1.54 16.76
N ASP A 155 0.28 0.78 16.87
CA ASP A 155 0.42 -0.28 17.88
C ASP A 155 0.27 0.25 19.32
N GLU A 156 0.76 1.48 19.56
CA GLU A 156 0.70 2.14 20.86
C GLU A 156 0.37 3.64 20.68
N ILE A 157 -0.53 4.14 21.53
CA ILE A 157 -0.89 5.56 21.66
C ILE A 157 -0.72 6.00 23.12
N GLU A 158 -0.67 7.30 23.35
CA GLU A 158 -0.48 7.83 24.71
C GLU A 158 -1.71 7.54 25.60
N GLU A 159 -1.51 7.37 26.92
CA GLU A 159 -2.59 7.02 27.85
C GLU A 159 -3.70 8.09 27.86
N GLU A 160 -3.33 9.37 27.68
CA GLU A 160 -4.29 10.47 27.60
C GLU A 160 -5.14 10.47 26.32
N GLU A 161 -4.74 9.72 25.29
CA GLU A 161 -5.44 9.61 24.00
C GLU A 161 -6.43 8.43 23.95
N LEU A 162 -6.25 7.41 24.80
CA LEU A 162 -7.15 6.25 24.90
C LEU A 162 -8.64 6.63 24.99
N PRO A 163 -9.07 7.65 25.76
CA PRO A 163 -10.48 8.02 25.84
C PRO A 163 -11.10 8.54 24.53
N GLU A 164 -10.30 8.83 23.49
CA GLU A 164 -10.79 9.21 22.16
C GLU A 164 -11.14 8.00 21.29
N VAL A 165 -10.47 6.87 21.49
CA VAL A 165 -10.66 5.65 20.70
C VAL A 165 -11.57 4.63 21.40
N GLU A 166 -11.60 4.63 22.74
CA GLU A 166 -12.47 3.74 23.52
C GLU A 166 -13.95 4.19 23.53
N ASP A 167 -14.23 5.46 23.22
CA ASP A 167 -15.59 5.98 23.10
C ASP A 167 -16.10 5.76 21.66
N PRO A 168 -17.15 4.94 21.46
CA PRO A 168 -17.65 4.61 20.12
C PRO A 168 -18.03 5.81 19.25
N VAL A 169 -18.56 6.87 19.87
CA VAL A 169 -19.01 8.07 19.14
C VAL A 169 -17.82 8.93 18.73
N LYS A 170 -16.78 9.00 19.58
CA LYS A 170 -15.53 9.68 19.21
C LYS A 170 -14.75 8.90 18.16
N ALA A 171 -14.64 7.58 18.30
CA ALA A 171 -14.03 6.71 17.29
C ALA A 171 -14.74 6.84 15.93
N HIS A 172 -16.07 6.84 15.90
CA HIS A 172 -16.85 7.12 14.70
C HIS A 172 -16.52 8.50 14.09
N LYS A 173 -16.34 9.54 14.92
CA LYS A 173 -15.93 10.87 14.43
C LYS A 173 -14.54 10.84 13.80
N LEU A 174 -13.61 10.08 14.36
CA LEU A 174 -12.27 9.88 13.77
C LEU A 174 -12.39 9.19 12.39
N ALA A 175 -13.26 8.18 12.24
CA ALA A 175 -13.53 7.53 10.96
C ALA A 175 -14.01 8.53 9.88
N LEU A 176 -14.97 9.40 10.22
CA LEU A 176 -15.44 10.46 9.31
C LEU A 176 -14.34 11.47 8.96
N GLU A 177 -13.45 11.78 9.90
CA GLU A 177 -12.29 12.65 9.64
C GLU A 177 -11.31 11.98 8.68
N ILE A 178 -11.06 10.67 8.80
CA ILE A 178 -10.19 9.92 7.88
C ILE A 178 -10.69 10.06 6.44
N GLU A 179 -11.97 9.73 6.20
CA GLU A 179 -12.60 9.84 4.87
C GLU A 179 -12.40 11.25 4.28
N ALA A 180 -12.64 12.29 5.08
CA ALA A 180 -12.47 13.68 4.64
C ALA A 180 -10.99 14.08 4.41
N ASN A 181 -10.04 13.46 5.11
CA ASN A 181 -8.62 13.82 5.11
C ASN A 181 -7.84 13.17 3.96
N LEU A 182 -8.21 11.96 3.54
CA LEU A 182 -7.48 11.17 2.53
C LEU A 182 -7.19 11.91 1.21
N PRO A 183 -8.12 12.71 0.63
CA PRO A 183 -7.83 13.46 -0.59
C PRO A 183 -6.69 14.48 -0.43
N ALA A 184 -6.56 15.09 0.76
CA ALA A 184 -5.51 16.04 1.07
C ALA A 184 -4.17 15.34 1.33
N ILE A 185 -4.18 14.19 2.02
CA ILE A 185 -3.00 13.34 2.23
C ILE A 185 -2.45 12.86 0.89
N HIS A 186 -3.31 12.34 0.01
CA HIS A 186 -2.92 11.95 -1.34
C HIS A 186 -2.31 13.13 -2.12
N LYS A 187 -2.99 14.29 -2.13
CA LYS A 187 -2.52 15.49 -2.83
C LYS A 187 -1.15 15.97 -2.34
N PHE A 188 -0.86 15.81 -1.05
CA PHE A 188 0.45 16.16 -0.49
C PHE A 188 1.58 15.31 -1.09
N TRP A 189 1.35 14.01 -1.24
CA TRP A 189 2.34 13.08 -1.75
C TRP A 189 2.48 13.06 -3.27
N VAL A 190 1.43 13.38 -4.05
CA VAL A 190 1.48 13.42 -5.53
C VAL A 190 2.76 14.08 -6.10
N PRO A 191 3.15 15.31 -5.70
CA PRO A 191 4.38 15.94 -6.22
C PRO A 191 5.68 15.44 -5.56
N ARG A 192 5.59 14.68 -4.47
CA ARG A 192 6.72 14.22 -3.64
C ARG A 192 7.05 12.74 -3.82
N ARG A 193 6.14 12.01 -4.47
CA ARG A 193 6.20 10.55 -4.54
C ARG A 193 7.46 10.07 -5.25
N LYS A 194 8.25 9.23 -4.58
CA LYS A 194 9.46 8.63 -5.14
C LYS A 194 9.13 7.35 -5.90
N ALA A 195 9.81 7.14 -7.03
CA ALA A 195 9.71 5.90 -7.78
C ALA A 195 10.35 4.72 -7.01
N ALA A 196 9.85 3.51 -7.25
CA ALA A 196 10.34 2.28 -6.61
C ALA A 196 11.83 1.97 -6.90
N VAL A 197 12.37 2.52 -7.99
CA VAL A 197 13.76 2.31 -8.40
C VAL A 197 14.42 3.66 -8.64
N SER A 198 15.47 3.94 -7.89
CA SER A 198 16.34 5.09 -8.18
C SER A 198 17.20 4.77 -9.40
N THR A 199 17.21 5.67 -10.39
CA THR A 199 18.13 5.53 -11.51
C THR A 199 19.54 5.77 -10.99
N VAL A 200 20.38 4.74 -10.99
CA VAL A 200 21.80 4.88 -10.65
C VAL A 200 22.44 5.77 -11.70
N LYS A 201 22.66 7.03 -11.34
CA LYS A 201 23.40 7.96 -12.18
C LYS A 201 24.88 7.54 -12.10
N ARG A 202 25.41 7.03 -13.22
CA ARG A 202 26.82 6.68 -13.32
C ARG A 202 27.66 7.93 -12.99
N GLU A 203 28.48 7.86 -11.95
CA GLU A 203 29.41 8.95 -11.62
C GLU A 203 30.48 9.10 -12.72
N GLU A 204 30.84 7.98 -13.36
CA GLU A 204 31.81 7.97 -14.44
C GLU A 204 31.18 8.31 -15.79
N PRO A 205 31.88 9.09 -16.65
CA PRO A 205 31.45 9.35 -18.01
C PRO A 205 31.17 8.04 -18.77
N LYS A 206 30.09 8.03 -19.55
CA LYS A 206 29.77 6.89 -20.41
C LYS A 206 30.90 6.70 -21.42
N VAL A 207 31.70 5.64 -21.26
CA VAL A 207 32.74 5.25 -22.22
C VAL A 207 32.08 5.00 -23.57
N GLY A 208 32.40 5.85 -24.55
CA GLY A 208 31.93 5.73 -25.91
C GLY A 208 32.50 4.50 -26.59
N ARG A 209 31.72 3.91 -27.52
CA ARG A 209 32.11 2.70 -28.26
C ARG A 209 33.46 2.83 -28.98
N ASN A 210 33.88 4.05 -29.34
CA ASN A 210 35.13 4.34 -30.04
C ASN A 210 36.23 4.92 -29.13
N ASP A 211 35.97 5.14 -27.85
CA ASP A 211 36.91 5.72 -26.89
C ASP A 211 37.93 4.67 -26.44
N ASP A 212 39.01 5.13 -25.81
CA ASP A 212 40.03 4.25 -25.25
C ASP A 212 39.43 3.36 -24.15
N CYS A 213 39.80 2.08 -24.18
CA CYS A 213 39.22 1.11 -23.26
C CYS A 213 39.81 1.29 -21.84
N PRO A 214 38.97 1.41 -20.80
CA PRO A 214 39.42 1.71 -19.44
C PRO A 214 40.25 0.59 -18.79
N CYS A 215 40.32 -0.60 -19.39
CA CYS A 215 41.15 -1.70 -18.89
C CYS A 215 42.66 -1.54 -19.16
N GLY A 216 43.09 -0.42 -19.77
CA GLY A 216 44.50 -0.15 -20.03
C GLY A 216 45.10 -0.91 -21.23
N SER A 217 44.27 -1.53 -22.07
CA SER A 217 44.74 -2.34 -23.21
C SER A 217 45.28 -1.53 -24.40
N GLY A 218 45.10 -0.21 -24.40
CA GLY A 218 45.42 0.67 -25.53
C GLY A 218 44.52 0.48 -26.77
N LYS A 219 43.43 -0.29 -26.66
CA LYS A 219 42.47 -0.53 -27.75
C LYS A 219 41.20 0.31 -27.55
N LYS A 220 40.46 0.59 -28.64
CA LYS A 220 39.11 1.16 -28.56
C LYS A 220 38.15 0.21 -27.84
N TYR A 221 37.20 0.74 -27.05
CA TYR A 221 36.26 -0.05 -26.23
C TYR A 221 35.58 -1.17 -27.03
N LYS A 222 35.07 -0.88 -28.24
CA LYS A 222 34.44 -1.89 -29.13
C LYS A 222 35.33 -3.03 -29.61
N LYS A 223 36.64 -2.91 -29.49
CA LYS A 223 37.64 -3.92 -29.88
C LYS A 223 38.29 -4.56 -28.64
N CYS A 224 37.76 -4.31 -27.45
CA CYS A 224 38.28 -4.80 -26.18
C CYS A 224 37.11 -5.20 -25.26
N CYS A 225 36.90 -4.53 -24.13
CA CYS A 225 35.86 -4.91 -23.16
C CYS A 225 34.43 -4.79 -23.70
N GLY A 226 34.21 -4.00 -24.75
CA GLY A 226 32.94 -3.89 -25.46
C GLY A 226 32.82 -4.76 -26.72
N ALA A 227 33.79 -5.64 -26.98
CA ALA A 227 33.67 -6.66 -28.01
C ALA A 227 32.91 -7.85 -27.41
N GLY A 228 31.59 -7.90 -27.61
CA GLY A 228 30.82 -9.11 -27.30
C GLY A 228 31.44 -10.30 -28.02
N THR A 229 31.63 -11.42 -27.32
CA THR A 229 31.97 -12.69 -27.95
C THR A 229 30.86 -13.06 -28.91
N GLU A 230 31.12 -12.95 -30.21
CA GLU A 230 30.35 -13.67 -31.22
C GLU A 230 30.61 -15.17 -30.99
N ALA A 231 29.63 -15.84 -30.41
CA ALA A 231 29.54 -17.30 -30.34
C ALA A 231 28.11 -17.71 -30.69
#